data_AF-A0A7S1Q0B0-F1
#
_entry.id   AF-A0A7S1Q0B0-F1
#
_cell.length_a   1.000
_cell.length_b   1.000
_cell.length_c   1.000
_cell.angle_alpha   90.00
_cell.angle_beta   90.00
_cell.angle_gamma   90.00
#
_symmetry.space_group_name_H-M   'P 1'
#
loop_
_entity.id
_entity.type
_entity.pdbx_description
1 polymer ?
#
loop_
_entity_poly.entity_id
_entity_poly.type
_entity_poly.pdbx_seq_one_letter_code
_entity_poly.pdbx_strand_id
1 'polypeptide(L)'
;STSSVRDHIWQSSGSTQCSAHLSAGPADADVEVVLAGLPPSTAGGEVHLQWWAPRKSLTPYDPLVSAVNCAVHFSLVTAYPRYSEASFNGGNVRVSESGQAAIRVRAPSTYYVWRYIALPHVHLRLCASGVQAMSDTVVL
;
A
#
# COMPACT_ATOMS: atom_id res chain seq x y z
N SER A 1 -12.07 21.41 5.14
CA SER A 1 -10.96 21.35 4.18
C SER A 1 -10.70 19.90 3.82
N THR A 2 -10.95 19.49 2.58
CA THR A 2 -10.67 18.14 2.09
C THR A 2 -9.19 18.07 1.74
N SER A 3 -8.36 17.73 2.73
CA SER A 3 -6.93 17.45 2.54
C SER A 3 -6.82 16.21 1.64
N SER A 4 -6.59 16.43 0.35
CA SER A 4 -6.44 15.34 -0.59
C SER A 4 -5.11 14.64 -0.34
N VAL A 5 -5.14 13.31 -0.26
CA VAL A 5 -3.99 12.40 -0.08
C VAL A 5 -3.08 12.37 -1.33
N ARG A 6 -2.96 13.52 -2.00
CA ARG A 6 -2.32 13.67 -3.30
C ARG A 6 -0.79 13.59 -3.21
N ASP A 7 -0.19 13.99 -2.09
CA ASP A 7 1.28 13.96 -1.91
C ASP A 7 1.77 12.73 -1.11
N HIS A 8 0.88 11.81 -0.74
CA HIS A 8 1.20 10.63 0.10
C HIS A 8 0.99 9.30 -0.63
N ILE A 9 0.25 9.33 -1.73
CA ILE A 9 0.01 8.21 -2.62
C ILE A 9 0.78 8.52 -3.89
N TRP A 10 1.30 7.48 -4.56
CA TRP A 10 1.80 7.47 -5.93
C TRP A 10 1.06 8.45 -6.86
N GLN A 11 1.41 9.74 -6.82
CA GLN A 11 0.92 10.77 -7.70
C GLN A 11 2.10 11.36 -8.42
N SER A 12 2.25 10.86 -9.63
CA SER A 12 3.00 11.54 -10.64
C SER A 12 2.16 12.66 -11.22
N SER A 13 2.55 13.91 -10.97
CA SER A 13 2.29 14.96 -11.93
C SER A 13 3.05 14.63 -13.22
N GLY A 14 2.37 14.02 -14.19
CA GLY A 14 2.91 13.66 -15.50
C GLY A 14 3.40 12.21 -15.61
N SER A 15 2.87 11.48 -16.61
CA SER A 15 3.35 10.21 -17.20
C SER A 15 4.38 9.34 -16.45
N THR A 16 4.25 9.08 -15.16
CA THR A 16 5.11 8.08 -14.51
C THR A 16 4.64 6.70 -14.94
N GLN A 17 5.53 5.98 -15.61
CA GLN A 17 5.32 4.62 -16.08
C GLN A 17 4.95 3.72 -14.89
N CYS A 18 4.01 2.78 -15.10
CA CYS A 18 3.59 1.82 -14.05
C CYS A 18 4.77 1.04 -13.44
N SER A 19 5.87 0.92 -14.16
CA SER A 19 7.11 0.25 -13.78
C SER A 19 8.07 1.09 -12.94
N ALA A 20 7.73 2.34 -12.62
CA ALA A 20 8.60 3.18 -11.79
C ALA A 20 8.70 2.64 -10.35
N HIS A 21 9.88 2.77 -9.75
CA HIS A 21 10.11 2.53 -8.33
C HIS A 21 9.71 1.12 -7.85
N LEU A 22 10.10 0.08 -8.61
CA LEU A 22 9.86 -1.31 -8.22
C LEU A 22 10.49 -1.60 -6.84
N SER A 23 9.66 -2.14 -5.96
CA SER A 23 10.04 -2.57 -4.62
C SER A 23 9.01 -3.56 -4.13
N ALA A 24 9.46 -4.70 -3.61
CA ALA A 24 8.62 -5.69 -2.93
C ALA A 24 8.09 -5.20 -1.57
N GLY A 25 8.49 -4.00 -1.12
CA GLY A 25 8.13 -3.42 0.17
C GLY A 25 9.34 -3.24 1.10
N PRO A 26 9.11 -2.81 2.35
CA PRO A 26 10.18 -2.60 3.33
C PRO A 26 10.90 -3.91 3.70
N ALA A 27 12.20 -3.81 3.98
CA ALA A 27 13.05 -4.96 4.34
C ALA A 27 12.74 -5.53 5.73
N ASP A 28 12.22 -4.71 6.64
CA ASP A 28 11.80 -5.03 8.01
C ASP A 28 10.28 -5.26 8.11
N ALA A 29 9.67 -5.80 7.05
CA ALA A 29 8.25 -6.12 7.02
C ALA A 29 7.87 -7.18 8.06
N ASP A 30 6.65 -7.06 8.57
CA ASP A 30 6.09 -7.99 9.57
C ASP A 30 5.22 -9.06 8.88
N VAL A 31 4.69 -8.76 7.69
CA VAL A 31 3.83 -9.65 6.90
C VAL A 31 4.26 -9.64 5.43
N GLU A 32 4.23 -10.83 4.80
CA GLU A 32 4.27 -11.00 3.35
C GLU A 32 2.89 -11.52 2.89
N VAL A 33 2.28 -10.85 1.91
CA VAL A 33 0.99 -11.21 1.33
C VAL A 33 1.20 -11.64 -0.11
N VAL A 34 0.77 -12.85 -0.45
CA VAL A 34 0.79 -13.35 -1.83
C VAL A 34 -0.61 -13.23 -2.41
N LEU A 35 -0.75 -12.37 -3.40
CA LEU A 35 -1.98 -12.18 -4.17
C LEU A 35 -1.93 -13.03 -5.43
N ALA A 36 -3.05 -13.63 -5.78
CA ALA A 36 -3.23 -14.44 -6.98
C ALA A 36 -4.49 -14.01 -7.75
N GLY A 37 -4.60 -14.44 -9.00
CA GLY A 37 -5.73 -14.09 -9.86
C GLY A 37 -5.68 -12.65 -10.38
N LEU A 38 -4.52 -11.99 -10.32
CA LEU A 38 -4.30 -10.67 -10.89
C LEU A 38 -4.13 -10.75 -12.42
N PRO A 39 -4.46 -9.70 -13.18
CA PRO A 39 -4.14 -9.64 -14.61
C PRO A 39 -2.63 -9.83 -14.83
N PRO A 40 -2.20 -10.81 -15.64
CA PRO A 40 -0.79 -11.13 -15.78
C PRO A 40 -0.05 -10.04 -16.55
N SER A 41 1.19 -9.74 -16.15
CA SER A 41 2.05 -8.87 -16.93
C SER A 41 2.72 -9.67 -18.05
N THR A 42 2.36 -9.40 -19.30
CA THR A 42 2.89 -10.12 -20.47
C THR A 42 3.67 -9.18 -21.39
N ALA A 43 4.27 -9.73 -22.46
CA ALA A 43 4.91 -8.91 -23.50
C ALA A 43 3.91 -7.97 -24.22
N GLY A 44 2.62 -8.28 -24.20
CA GLY A 44 1.56 -7.46 -24.81
C GLY A 44 1.07 -6.30 -23.93
N GLY A 45 1.48 -6.25 -22.66
CA GLY A 45 1.08 -5.22 -21.72
C GLY A 45 1.59 -5.48 -20.32
N GLU A 46 2.22 -4.47 -19.71
CA GLU A 46 2.73 -4.57 -18.37
C GLU A 46 1.66 -4.25 -17.33
N VAL A 47 1.60 -5.08 -16.29
CA VAL A 47 0.69 -4.91 -15.15
C VAL A 47 1.52 -4.89 -13.88
N HIS A 48 1.27 -3.87 -13.07
CA HIS A 48 1.94 -3.64 -11.81
C HIS A 48 0.92 -3.50 -10.68
N LEU A 49 1.27 -4.06 -9.53
CA LEU A 49 0.54 -3.89 -8.29
C LEU A 49 1.30 -2.87 -7.42
N GLN A 50 0.65 -1.74 -7.20
CA GLN A 50 1.07 -0.71 -6.26
C GLN A 50 0.33 -0.91 -4.95
N TRP A 51 1.00 -0.67 -3.82
CA TRP A 51 0.33 -0.66 -2.53
C TRP A 51 0.96 0.35 -1.58
N TRP A 52 0.19 0.76 -0.60
CA TRP A 52 0.64 1.60 0.50
C TRP A 52 -0.26 1.39 1.71
N ALA A 53 0.34 1.53 2.89
CA ALA A 53 -0.32 1.42 4.17
C ALA A 53 0.17 2.56 5.08
N PRO A 54 -0.50 2.80 6.21
CA PRO A 54 0.05 3.66 7.26
C PRO A 54 1.47 3.21 7.66
N ARG A 55 2.26 4.12 8.21
CA ARG A 55 3.58 3.79 8.77
C ARG A 55 3.46 2.66 9.80
N LYS A 56 4.56 1.94 10.05
CA LYS A 56 4.62 0.88 11.07
C LYS A 56 4.10 1.38 12.42
N SER A 57 3.31 0.56 13.09
CA SER A 57 2.86 0.82 14.46
C SER A 57 4.06 0.97 15.40
N LEU A 58 4.05 2.00 16.25
CA LEU A 58 5.08 2.22 17.26
C LEU A 58 5.03 1.17 18.38
N THR A 59 3.89 0.51 18.53
CA THR A 59 3.62 -0.57 19.47
C THR A 59 3.52 -1.90 18.71
N PRO A 60 4.25 -2.95 19.13
CA PRO A 60 4.16 -4.26 18.50
C PRO A 60 2.76 -4.84 18.63
N TYR A 61 2.24 -5.39 17.53
CA TYR A 61 1.00 -6.15 17.47
C TYR A 61 1.02 -7.10 16.28
N ASP A 62 0.19 -8.14 16.31
CA ASP A 62 0.05 -9.09 15.19
C ASP A 62 -1.15 -8.69 14.31
N PRO A 63 -0.91 -8.10 13.12
CA PRO A 63 -1.98 -7.62 12.26
C PRO A 63 -2.80 -8.75 11.61
N LEU A 64 -2.41 -10.01 11.72
CA LEU A 64 -3.18 -11.14 11.19
C LEU A 64 -4.08 -11.80 12.24
N VAL A 65 -3.91 -11.42 13.52
CA VAL A 65 -4.62 -12.03 14.65
C VAL A 65 -5.51 -11.02 15.37
N SER A 66 -5.00 -9.81 15.65
CA SER A 66 -5.74 -8.81 16.43
C SER A 66 -5.16 -7.41 16.28
N ALA A 67 -6.02 -6.41 16.08
CA ALA A 67 -5.64 -5.00 16.09
C ALA A 67 -5.36 -4.42 17.50
N VAL A 68 -5.41 -5.23 18.57
CA VAL A 68 -5.06 -4.79 19.93
C VAL A 68 -3.60 -4.31 19.95
N ASN A 69 -3.36 -3.15 20.56
CA ASN A 69 -2.08 -2.44 20.57
C ASN A 69 -1.65 -1.82 19.23
N CYS A 70 -2.49 -1.76 18.20
CA CYS A 70 -2.19 -0.94 17.03
C CYS A 70 -2.10 0.55 17.42
N ALA A 71 -0.99 1.21 17.07
CA ALA A 71 -0.81 2.64 17.33
C ALA A 71 -1.80 3.48 16.51
N VAL A 72 -2.43 4.46 17.15
CA VAL A 72 -3.44 5.33 16.53
C VAL A 72 -2.89 6.75 16.38
N HIS A 73 -2.84 7.24 15.15
CA HIS A 73 -2.50 8.61 14.83
C HIS A 73 -3.74 9.53 14.84
N PHE A 74 -3.54 10.80 15.14
CA PHE A 74 -4.65 11.77 15.20
C PHE A 74 -5.30 12.03 13.84
N SER A 75 -4.56 11.88 12.74
CA SER A 75 -5.09 12.09 11.39
C SER A 75 -4.44 11.18 10.36
N LEU A 76 -5.13 11.02 9.22
CA LEU A 76 -4.62 10.33 8.04
C LEU A 76 -3.27 10.89 7.59
N VAL A 77 -3.10 12.22 7.59
CA VAL A 77 -1.85 12.89 7.19
C VAL A 77 -0.67 12.45 8.05
N THR A 78 -0.88 12.26 9.35
CA THR A 78 0.18 11.80 10.26
C THR A 78 0.42 10.30 10.18
N ALA A 79 -0.60 9.50 9.84
CA ALA A 79 -0.46 8.06 9.68
C ALA A 79 0.32 7.69 8.41
N TYR A 80 0.06 8.38 7.30
CA TYR A 80 0.68 8.06 6.00
C TYR A 80 1.97 8.85 5.77
N PRO A 81 3.14 8.18 5.73
CA PRO A 81 4.40 8.81 5.35
C PRO A 81 4.44 9.09 3.84
N ARG A 82 5.26 10.06 3.42
CA ARG A 82 5.56 10.26 2.00
C ARG A 82 6.42 9.13 1.45
N TYR A 83 6.34 8.90 0.14
CA TYR A 83 7.13 7.87 -0.55
C TYR A 83 8.65 7.98 -0.29
N SER A 84 9.19 9.20 -0.20
CA SER A 84 10.61 9.44 0.04
C SER A 84 11.06 9.26 1.50
N GLU A 85 10.13 9.02 2.43
CA GLU A 85 10.46 8.82 3.84
C GLU A 85 10.85 7.36 4.12
N ALA A 86 11.84 7.14 4.98
CA ALA A 86 12.26 5.78 5.39
C ALA A 86 11.13 4.97 6.08
N SER A 87 10.17 5.68 6.67
CA SER A 87 8.97 5.12 7.29
C SER A 87 7.94 4.63 6.27
N PHE A 88 8.13 4.89 4.95
CA PHE A 88 7.22 4.47 3.90
C PHE A 88 6.93 2.96 3.98
N ASN A 89 5.64 2.64 3.98
CA ASN A 89 5.14 1.29 4.15
C ASN A 89 4.31 0.91 2.93
N GLY A 90 5.01 0.68 1.82
CA GLY A 90 4.39 0.43 0.53
C GLY A 90 5.43 0.01 -0.50
N GLY A 91 4.97 -0.21 -1.72
CA GLY A 91 5.82 -0.65 -2.81
C GLY A 91 5.08 -0.71 -4.14
N ASN A 92 5.79 -1.27 -5.12
CA ASN A 92 5.30 -1.49 -6.47
C ASN A 92 5.98 -2.74 -7.03
N VAL A 93 5.19 -3.73 -7.46
CA VAL A 93 5.73 -4.96 -8.04
C VAL A 93 5.08 -5.24 -9.38
N ARG A 94 5.86 -5.78 -10.30
CA ARG A 94 5.33 -6.36 -11.53
C ARG A 94 4.55 -7.62 -11.17
N VAL A 95 3.34 -7.75 -11.69
CA VAL A 95 2.56 -8.99 -11.57
C VAL A 95 3.22 -10.06 -12.42
N SER A 96 3.36 -11.29 -11.91
CA SER A 96 3.93 -12.40 -12.67
C SER A 96 3.09 -12.77 -13.90
N GLU A 97 3.66 -13.55 -14.81
CA GLU A 97 2.91 -14.13 -15.93
C GLU A 97 1.82 -15.12 -15.49
N SER A 98 1.94 -15.68 -14.27
CA SER A 98 0.90 -16.50 -13.64
C SER A 98 -0.19 -15.69 -12.92
N GLY A 99 -0.12 -14.35 -12.96
CA GLY A 99 -1.10 -13.49 -12.29
C GLY A 99 -0.92 -13.42 -10.77
N GLN A 100 0.33 -13.54 -10.29
CA GLN A 100 0.67 -13.48 -8.87
C GLN A 100 1.56 -12.28 -8.54
N ALA A 101 1.43 -11.77 -7.32
CA ALA A 101 2.30 -10.73 -6.79
C ALA A 101 2.51 -10.96 -5.29
N ALA A 102 3.76 -10.86 -4.84
CA ALA A 102 4.09 -10.89 -3.41
C ALA A 102 4.42 -9.47 -2.93
N ILE A 103 3.76 -9.03 -1.88
CA ILE A 103 3.98 -7.72 -1.26
C ILE A 103 4.39 -7.87 0.19
N ARG A 104 5.25 -6.98 0.66
CA ARG A 104 5.71 -6.94 2.05
C ARG A 104 5.19 -5.68 2.72
N VAL A 105 4.74 -5.83 3.96
CA VAL A 105 4.08 -4.77 4.72
C VAL A 105 4.54 -4.84 6.18
N ARG A 106 4.90 -3.68 6.74
CA ARG A 106 5.07 -3.52 8.20
C ARG A 106 3.68 -3.45 8.84
N ALA A 107 3.49 -4.02 10.02
CA ALA A 107 2.23 -3.97 10.78
C ALA A 107 1.75 -2.51 10.89
N PRO A 108 0.68 -2.12 10.17
CA PRO A 108 0.37 -0.72 9.99
C PRO A 108 -0.18 -0.08 11.27
N SER A 109 0.20 1.17 11.53
CA SER A 109 -0.57 2.02 12.43
C SER A 109 -1.97 2.30 11.85
N THR A 110 -2.82 2.97 12.61
CA THR A 110 -4.11 3.47 12.12
C THR A 110 -4.31 4.94 12.48
N TYR A 111 -5.49 5.48 12.22
CA TYR A 111 -5.82 6.87 12.49
C TYR A 111 -7.30 7.06 12.82
N TYR A 112 -7.62 8.21 13.41
CA TYR A 112 -8.99 8.64 13.60
C TYR A 112 -9.64 9.09 12.29
N VAL A 113 -10.86 8.59 12.06
CA VAL A 113 -11.81 9.10 11.07
C VAL A 113 -12.97 9.71 11.85
N TRP A 114 -12.86 11.03 12.09
CA TRP A 114 -13.77 11.79 12.95
C TRP A 114 -13.84 11.24 14.38
N ARG A 115 -14.93 10.56 14.77
CA ARG A 115 -15.12 9.97 16.10
C ARG A 115 -14.73 8.50 16.18
N TYR A 116 -14.32 7.89 15.07
CA TYR A 116 -14.02 6.47 14.98
C TYR A 116 -12.55 6.24 14.70
N ILE A 117 -12.08 5.03 14.98
CA ILE A 117 -10.73 4.56 14.63
C ILE A 117 -10.88 3.70 13.38
N ALA A 118 -10.10 3.98 12.33
CA ALA A 118 -10.05 3.10 11.17
C ALA A 118 -9.45 1.74 11.58
N LEU A 119 -9.88 0.66 10.95
CA LEU A 119 -9.16 -0.61 11.09
C LEU A 119 -7.80 -0.50 10.36
N PRO A 120 -6.74 -1.15 10.84
CA PRO A 120 -5.47 -1.23 10.11
C PRO A 120 -5.72 -1.82 8.71
N HIS A 121 -5.15 -1.19 7.68
CA HIS A 121 -5.44 -1.59 6.30
C HIS A 121 -4.27 -1.28 5.35
N VAL A 122 -4.32 -1.94 4.19
CA VAL A 122 -3.42 -1.74 3.06
C VAL A 122 -4.26 -1.38 1.84
N HIS A 123 -3.91 -0.30 1.17
CA HIS A 123 -4.49 0.04 -0.12
C HIS A 123 -3.73 -0.66 -1.24
N LEU A 124 -4.47 -1.20 -2.19
CA LEU A 124 -3.95 -1.84 -3.39
C LEU A 124 -4.42 -1.07 -4.63
N ARG A 125 -3.56 -0.96 -5.64
CA ARG A 125 -3.88 -0.38 -6.93
C ARG A 125 -3.21 -1.16 -8.05
N LEU A 126 -3.98 -1.53 -9.06
CA LEU A 126 -3.44 -2.05 -10.31
C LEU A 126 -3.15 -0.90 -11.27
N CYS A 127 -1.94 -0.92 -11.82
CA CYS A 127 -1.48 -0.03 -12.88
C CYS A 127 -1.17 -0.86 -14.12
N ALA A 128 -1.88 -0.61 -15.21
CA ALA A 128 -1.64 -1.26 -16.49
C ALA A 128 -1.59 -0.21 -17.60
N SER A 129 -0.76 -0.45 -18.62
CA SER A 129 -0.73 0.37 -19.82
C SER A 129 -2.09 0.31 -20.54
N GLY A 130 -2.85 1.40 -20.51
CA GLY A 130 -4.11 1.54 -21.25
C GLY A 130 -5.39 1.10 -20.52
N VAL A 131 -5.35 0.73 -19.23
CA VAL A 131 -6.53 0.36 -18.44
C VAL A 131 -6.73 1.37 -17.30
N GLN A 132 -7.99 1.67 -16.96
CA GLN A 132 -8.31 2.46 -15.76
C GLN A 132 -7.77 1.76 -14.52
N ALA A 133 -7.09 2.51 -13.64
CA ALA A 133 -6.57 1.97 -12.40
C ALA A 133 -7.70 1.49 -11.51
N MET A 134 -7.70 0.20 -11.17
CA MET A 134 -8.57 -0.36 -10.13
C MET A 134 -7.87 -0.21 -8.78
N SER A 135 -8.59 0.26 -7.77
CA SER A 135 -8.07 0.39 -6.40
C SER A 135 -8.98 -0.37 -5.44
N ASP A 136 -8.38 -1.05 -4.47
CA ASP A 136 -9.07 -1.81 -3.43
C ASP A 136 -8.38 -1.59 -2.07
N THR A 137 -9.02 -2.00 -0.97
CA THR A 137 -8.48 -1.88 0.39
C THR A 137 -8.66 -3.20 1.13
N VAL A 138 -7.54 -3.75 1.61
CA VAL A 138 -7.52 -4.94 2.45
C VAL A 138 -7.39 -4.52 3.90
N VAL A 139 -8.33 -4.95 4.74
CA VAL A 139 -8.23 -4.81 6.19
C VAL A 139 -7.39 -5.95 6.73
N LEU A 140 -6.39 -5.60 7.55
CA LEU A 140 -5.57 -6.57 8.28
C LEU A 140 -6.15 -6.77 9.68
#